data_AF-A0A3D1F1C7-F1
#
_entry.id   AF-A0A3D1F1C7-F1
#
_cell.length_a   1.000
_cell.length_b   1.000
_cell.length_c   1.000
_cell.angle_alpha   90.00
_cell.angle_beta   90.00
_cell.angle_gamma   90.00
#
_symmetry.space_group_name_H-M   'P 1'
#
loop_
_entity.id
_entity.type
_entity.pdbx_description
1 polymer ?
#
loop_
_entity_poly.entity_id
_entity_poly.type
_entity_poly.pdbx_seq_one_letter_code
_entity_poly.pdbx_strand_id
1 'polypeptide(L)'
;MSRRICLSFLSIVLLMAFTAIFIYRSAVSVEKNTAMAQRYQGWSSLVTEKEVDHLAWVNKLNQTVVNNLDSVTVQTDDHKCAMGKWLFGEESKQLAQEDAESQKILNQLIEHHHQLHQSAIAIDESWEQVQLGLEKKLHQIVL
;
A
#
# COMPACT_ATOMS: atom_id res chain seq x y z
N MET A 1 -62.24 -33.12 -7.26
CA MET A 1 -60.86 -33.59 -7.51
C MET A 1 -59.92 -32.45 -7.93
N SER A 2 -60.35 -31.59 -8.87
CA SER A 2 -59.62 -30.41 -9.36
C SER A 2 -59.24 -29.34 -8.31
N ARG A 3 -60.07 -29.08 -7.28
CA ARG A 3 -59.77 -28.07 -6.23
C ARG A 3 -58.52 -28.38 -5.40
N ARG A 4 -58.23 -29.65 -5.12
CA ARG A 4 -57.05 -30.06 -4.33
C ARG A 4 -55.76 -29.91 -5.12
N ILE A 5 -55.80 -30.21 -6.42
CA ILE A 5 -54.67 -30.07 -7.35
C ILE A 5 -54.31 -28.57 -7.52
N CYS A 6 -55.30 -27.70 -7.63
CA CYS A 6 -55.09 -26.25 -7.78
C CYS A 6 -54.44 -25.63 -6.51
N LEU A 7 -54.83 -26.08 -5.31
CA LEU A 7 -54.24 -25.63 -4.06
C LEU A 7 -52.76 -26.04 -3.92
N SER A 8 -52.43 -27.29 -4.27
CA SER A 8 -51.05 -27.76 -4.25
C SER A 8 -50.18 -27.04 -5.30
N PHE A 9 -50.74 -26.76 -6.48
CA PHE A 9 -50.01 -26.02 -7.50
C PHE A 9 -49.75 -24.57 -7.06
N LEU A 10 -50.74 -23.92 -6.46
CA LEU A 10 -50.60 -22.56 -5.94
C LEU A 10 -49.58 -22.48 -4.79
N SER A 11 -49.55 -23.48 -3.89
CA SER A 11 -48.57 -23.49 -2.79
C SER A 11 -47.12 -23.62 -3.28
N ILE A 12 -46.88 -24.41 -4.32
CA ILE A 12 -45.55 -24.53 -4.95
C ILE A 12 -45.15 -23.22 -5.61
N VAL A 13 -46.05 -22.57 -6.37
CA VAL A 13 -45.78 -21.27 -7.00
C VAL A 13 -45.46 -20.20 -5.95
N LEU A 14 -46.20 -20.17 -4.84
CA LEU A 14 -45.94 -19.23 -3.74
C LEU A 14 -44.60 -19.51 -3.05
N LEU A 15 -44.25 -20.78 -2.84
CA LEU A 15 -42.95 -21.16 -2.29
C LEU A 15 -41.81 -20.75 -3.23
N MET A 16 -41.97 -20.94 -4.55
CA MET A 16 -40.99 -20.50 -5.55
C MET A 16 -40.84 -18.98 -5.59
N ALA A 17 -41.95 -18.23 -5.49
CA ALA A 17 -41.90 -16.78 -5.41
C ALA A 17 -41.20 -16.30 -4.13
N PHE A 18 -41.46 -16.97 -3.01
CA PHE A 18 -40.82 -16.66 -1.73
C PHE A 18 -39.31 -16.91 -1.77
N THR A 19 -38.87 -18.07 -2.30
CA THR A 19 -37.44 -18.35 -2.44
C THR A 19 -36.77 -17.40 -3.44
N ALA A 20 -37.44 -17.02 -4.52
CA ALA A 20 -36.93 -16.02 -5.47
C ALA A 20 -36.71 -14.65 -4.81
N ILE A 21 -37.66 -14.18 -3.99
CA ILE A 21 -37.51 -12.91 -3.24
C ILE A 21 -36.36 -13.01 -2.24
N PHE A 22 -36.25 -14.11 -1.51
CA PHE A 22 -35.17 -14.32 -0.55
C PHE A 22 -33.80 -14.34 -1.25
N ILE A 23 -33.67 -15.03 -2.38
CA ILE A 23 -32.46 -15.07 -3.19
C ILE A 23 -32.11 -13.68 -3.72
N TYR A 24 -33.08 -12.93 -4.25
CA TYR A 24 -32.86 -11.57 -4.73
C TYR A 24 -32.35 -10.63 -3.62
N ARG A 25 -32.99 -10.67 -2.43
CA ARG A 25 -32.55 -9.87 -1.29
C ARG A 25 -31.16 -10.26 -0.79
N SER A 26 -30.85 -11.56 -0.79
CA SER A 26 -29.54 -12.08 -0.43
C SER A 26 -28.47 -11.63 -1.43
N ALA A 27 -28.74 -11.74 -2.74
CA ALA A 27 -27.82 -11.32 -3.79
C ALA A 27 -27.44 -9.83 -3.66
N VAL A 28 -28.43 -8.96 -3.43
CA VAL A 28 -28.18 -7.51 -3.21
C VAL A 28 -27.39 -7.25 -1.92
N SER A 29 -27.59 -8.04 -0.87
CA SER A 29 -26.81 -7.93 0.37
C SER A 29 -25.36 -8.38 0.18
N VAL A 30 -25.14 -9.43 -0.61
CA VAL A 30 -23.81 -9.97 -0.90
C VAL A 30 -23.03 -8.99 -1.75
N GLU A 31 -23.63 -8.38 -2.78
CA GLU A 31 -22.96 -7.41 -3.66
C GLU A 31 -22.33 -6.24 -2.89
N LYS A 32 -23.06 -5.66 -1.92
CA LYS A 32 -22.54 -4.57 -1.07
C LYS A 32 -21.38 -5.01 -0.18
N ASN A 33 -21.48 -6.19 0.43
CA ASN A 33 -20.42 -6.74 1.27
C ASN A 33 -19.18 -7.12 0.44
N THR A 34 -19.37 -7.61 -0.78
CA THR A 34 -18.27 -7.92 -1.70
C THR A 34 -17.57 -6.66 -2.20
N ALA A 35 -18.30 -5.56 -2.44
CA ALA A 35 -17.69 -4.29 -2.85
C ALA A 35 -16.74 -3.74 -1.78
N MET A 36 -17.14 -3.80 -0.51
CA MET A 36 -16.30 -3.44 0.63
C MET A 36 -15.05 -4.35 0.70
N ALA A 37 -15.23 -5.67 0.65
CA ALA A 37 -14.12 -6.62 0.69
C ALA A 37 -13.14 -6.46 -0.48
N GLN A 38 -13.65 -6.24 -1.70
CA GLN A 38 -12.84 -5.95 -2.88
C GLN A 38 -12.02 -4.67 -2.71
N ARG A 39 -12.61 -3.63 -2.12
CA ARG A 39 -11.91 -2.38 -1.86
C ARG A 39 -10.76 -2.56 -0.85
N TYR A 40 -10.99 -3.27 0.26
CA TYR A 40 -9.90 -3.61 1.19
C TYR A 40 -8.79 -4.43 0.54
N GLN A 41 -9.16 -5.39 -0.32
CA GLN A 41 -8.17 -6.18 -1.06
C GLN A 41 -7.37 -5.31 -2.04
N GLY A 42 -8.01 -4.33 -2.68
CA GLY A 42 -7.33 -3.33 -3.52
C GLY A 42 -6.31 -2.52 -2.73
N TRP A 43 -6.67 -2.03 -1.54
CA TRP A 43 -5.76 -1.29 -0.67
C TRP A 43 -4.58 -2.12 -0.20
N SER A 44 -4.83 -3.37 0.22
CA SER A 44 -3.77 -4.28 0.65
C SER A 44 -2.75 -4.50 -0.48
N SER A 45 -3.22 -4.79 -1.69
CA SER A 45 -2.35 -4.93 -2.86
C SER A 45 -1.54 -3.67 -3.15
N LEU A 46 -2.16 -2.50 -3.05
CA LEU A 46 -1.50 -1.21 -3.27
C LEU A 46 -0.37 -1.00 -2.25
N VAL A 47 -0.65 -1.19 -0.96
CA VAL A 47 0.35 -1.02 0.10
C VAL A 47 1.52 -1.99 -0.09
N THR A 48 1.23 -3.26 -0.42
CA THR A 48 2.28 -4.25 -0.73
C THR A 48 3.14 -3.84 -1.92
N GLU A 49 2.53 -3.34 -3.01
CA GLU A 49 3.28 -2.86 -4.17
C GLU A 49 4.22 -1.71 -3.78
N LYS A 50 3.72 -0.74 -3.01
CA LYS A 50 4.53 0.40 -2.56
C LYS A 50 5.61 0.00 -1.56
N GLU A 51 5.38 -1.01 -0.72
CA GLU A 51 6.42 -1.57 0.16
C GLU A 51 7.56 -2.18 -0.67
N VAL A 52 7.23 -2.95 -1.71
CA VAL A 52 8.22 -3.51 -2.65
C VAL A 52 9.02 -2.40 -3.35
N ASP A 53 8.35 -1.32 -3.77
CA ASP A 53 9.04 -0.14 -4.34
C ASP A 53 10.07 0.45 -3.35
N HIS A 54 9.71 0.56 -2.07
CA HIS A 54 10.61 1.06 -1.03
C HIS A 54 11.74 0.09 -0.70
N LEU A 55 11.50 -1.23 -0.74
CA LEU A 55 12.57 -2.22 -0.59
C LEU A 55 13.61 -2.10 -1.72
N ALA A 56 13.16 -1.89 -2.95
CA ALA A 56 14.05 -1.63 -4.09
C ALA A 56 14.82 -0.31 -3.91
N TRP A 57 14.16 0.73 -3.42
CA TRP A 57 14.77 2.03 -3.09
C TRP A 57 15.86 1.90 -2.02
N VAL A 58 15.60 1.19 -0.91
CA VAL A 58 16.58 0.93 0.16
C VAL A 58 17.76 0.13 -0.36
N ASN A 59 17.51 -0.88 -1.19
CA ASN A 59 18.57 -1.66 -1.81
C ASN A 59 19.50 -0.79 -2.68
N LYS A 60 18.94 0.19 -3.41
CA LYS A 60 19.74 1.14 -4.19
C LYS A 60 20.58 2.06 -3.30
N LEU A 61 20.04 2.51 -2.17
CA LEU A 61 20.79 3.27 -1.17
C LEU A 61 21.95 2.44 -0.60
N ASN A 62 21.71 1.17 -0.25
CA ASN A 62 22.75 0.26 0.22
C ASN A 62 23.86 0.04 -0.83
N GLN A 63 23.52 0.00 -2.12
CA GLN A 63 24.51 -0.14 -3.19
C GLN A 63 25.44 1.07 -3.31
N THR A 64 24.99 2.29 -2.97
CA THR A 64 25.87 3.46 -2.89
C THR A 64 26.99 3.20 -1.88
N VAL A 65 26.63 2.70 -0.69
CA VAL A 65 27.58 2.41 0.39
C VAL A 65 28.49 1.24 0.03
N VAL A 66 27.91 0.10 -0.39
CA VAL A 66 28.67 -1.14 -0.68
C VAL A 66 29.65 -0.96 -1.83
N ASN A 67 29.28 -0.22 -2.87
CA ASN A 67 30.14 -0.02 -4.04
C ASN A 67 31.03 1.23 -3.93
N ASN A 68 31.03 1.90 -2.78
CA ASN A 68 31.80 3.12 -2.55
C ASN A 68 31.53 4.21 -3.60
N LEU A 69 30.25 4.39 -3.98
CA LEU A 69 29.87 5.42 -4.96
C LEU A 69 30.04 6.82 -4.36
N ASP A 70 30.10 7.84 -5.21
CA ASP A 70 30.39 9.22 -4.82
C ASP A 70 29.20 9.95 -4.19
N SER A 71 27.97 9.49 -4.45
CA SER A 71 26.74 10.17 -4.00
C SER A 71 25.55 9.22 -3.88
N VAL A 72 24.59 9.60 -3.05
CA VAL A 72 23.29 8.93 -2.98
C VAL A 72 22.42 9.38 -4.16
N THR A 73 21.90 8.41 -4.94
CA THR A 73 21.13 8.68 -6.17
C THR A 73 19.65 8.27 -6.06
N VAL A 74 19.15 8.10 -4.84
CA VAL A 74 17.75 7.74 -4.59
C VAL A 74 16.90 9.00 -4.42
N GLN A 75 15.59 8.90 -4.67
CA GLN A 75 14.67 10.03 -4.44
C GLN A 75 14.50 10.27 -2.94
N THR A 76 14.89 11.44 -2.45
CA THR A 76 14.77 11.82 -1.03
C THR A 76 13.52 12.62 -0.71
N ASP A 77 12.82 13.16 -1.71
CA ASP A 77 11.54 13.83 -1.52
C ASP A 77 10.41 12.80 -1.35
N ASP A 78 9.86 12.77 -0.14
CA ASP A 78 8.80 11.88 0.31
C ASP A 78 7.42 12.15 -0.35
N HIS A 79 7.27 13.24 -1.11
CA HIS A 79 6.06 13.49 -1.90
C HIS A 79 6.22 13.07 -3.36
N LYS A 80 7.46 12.79 -3.81
CA LYS A 80 7.75 12.45 -5.21
C LYS A 80 7.78 10.96 -5.51
N CYS A 81 7.98 10.10 -4.50
CA CYS A 81 7.91 8.66 -4.67
C CYS A 81 6.45 8.20 -4.92
N ALA A 82 6.26 6.96 -5.37
CA ALA A 82 4.93 6.45 -5.69
C ALA A 82 4.00 6.40 -4.47
N MET A 83 4.53 6.03 -3.29
CA MET A 83 3.76 6.06 -2.03
C MET A 83 3.41 7.48 -1.62
N GLY A 84 4.37 8.41 -1.69
CA GLY A 84 4.14 9.83 -1.41
C GLY A 84 3.01 10.41 -2.24
N LYS A 85 3.07 10.24 -3.56
CA LYS A 85 2.01 10.70 -4.47
C LYS A 85 0.64 10.13 -4.11
N TRP A 86 0.60 8.89 -3.64
CA TRP A 86 -0.64 8.24 -3.21
C TRP A 86 -1.13 8.77 -1.85
N LEU A 87 -0.24 8.86 -0.84
CA LEU A 87 -0.55 9.36 0.51
C LEU A 87 -1.10 10.79 0.49
N PHE A 88 -0.57 11.64 -0.39
CA PHE A 88 -1.03 13.02 -0.55
C PHE A 88 -2.08 13.19 -1.66
N GLY A 89 -2.46 12.09 -2.31
CA GLY A 89 -3.45 12.02 -3.37
C GLY A 89 -4.89 11.97 -2.86
N GLU A 90 -5.84 11.99 -3.80
CA GLU A 90 -7.27 12.04 -3.47
C GLU A 90 -7.79 10.73 -2.85
N GLU A 91 -7.28 9.59 -3.31
CA GLU A 91 -7.67 8.27 -2.81
C GLU A 91 -7.37 8.08 -1.31
N SER A 92 -6.18 8.49 -0.87
CA SER A 92 -5.80 8.42 0.55
C SER A 92 -6.62 9.39 1.40
N LYS A 93 -6.95 10.59 0.87
CA LYS A 93 -7.84 11.55 1.55
C LYS A 93 -9.25 11.00 1.73
N GLN A 94 -9.79 10.33 0.70
CA GLN A 94 -11.11 9.69 0.80
C GLN A 94 -11.09 8.58 1.86
N LEU A 95 -10.03 7.75 1.89
CA LEU A 95 -9.87 6.72 2.91
C LEU A 95 -9.79 7.32 4.33
N ALA A 96 -9.07 8.44 4.50
CA ALA A 96 -9.01 9.15 5.78
C ALA A 96 -10.36 9.73 6.23
N GLN A 97 -11.29 9.98 5.30
CA GLN A 97 -12.62 10.52 5.60
C GLN A 97 -13.65 9.42 5.94
N GLU A 98 -13.38 8.17 5.56
CA GLU A 98 -14.32 7.06 5.76
C GLU A 98 -14.44 6.65 7.23
N ASP A 99 -13.32 6.60 7.95
CA ASP A 99 -13.31 6.32 9.37
C ASP A 99 -12.05 6.87 10.07
N ALA A 100 -12.18 7.14 11.37
CA ALA A 100 -11.14 7.75 12.18
C ALA A 100 -9.92 6.84 12.44
N GLU A 101 -10.09 5.52 12.36
CA GLU A 101 -8.99 4.56 12.53
C GLU A 101 -8.09 4.58 11.28
N SER A 102 -8.68 4.57 10.08
CA SER A 102 -7.98 4.74 8.81
C SER A 102 -7.20 6.05 8.78
N GLN A 103 -7.80 7.17 9.21
CA GLN A 103 -7.09 8.45 9.31
C GLN A 103 -5.87 8.36 10.23
N LYS A 104 -6.01 7.74 11.40
CA LYS A 104 -4.93 7.58 12.37
C LYS A 104 -3.78 6.76 11.79
N ILE A 105 -4.09 5.65 11.12
CA ILE A 105 -3.10 4.79 10.48
C ILE A 105 -2.38 5.53 9.35
N LEU A 106 -3.11 6.27 8.51
CA LEU A 106 -2.52 7.07 7.43
C LEU A 106 -1.59 8.16 7.96
N ASN A 107 -1.97 8.86 9.02
CA ASN A 107 -1.11 9.87 9.64
C ASN A 107 0.19 9.25 10.20
N GLN A 108 0.11 8.08 10.81
CA GLN A 108 1.30 7.34 11.23
C GLN A 108 2.16 6.96 10.02
N LEU A 109 1.55 6.45 8.95
CA LEU A 109 2.28 6.06 7.76
C LEU A 109 3.00 7.25 7.12
N ILE A 110 2.36 8.43 7.06
CA ILE A 110 2.97 9.68 6.57
C ILE A 110 4.22 10.03 7.40
N GLU A 111 4.13 9.98 8.73
CA GLU A 111 5.26 10.31 9.59
C GLU A 111 6.44 9.33 9.41
N HIS A 112 6.19 8.02 9.43
CA HIS A 112 7.26 7.03 9.24
C HIS A 112 7.87 7.10 7.83
N HIS A 113 7.04 7.39 6.82
CA HIS A 113 7.48 7.59 5.45
C HIS A 113 8.40 8.81 5.33
N HIS A 114 8.03 9.92 5.95
CA HIS A 114 8.88 11.12 6.03
C HIS A 114 10.22 10.81 6.68
N GLN A 115 10.22 10.13 7.83
CA GLN A 115 11.45 9.76 8.56
C GLN A 115 12.37 8.86 7.73
N LEU A 116 11.81 7.90 6.98
CA LEU A 116 12.60 7.05 6.07
C LEU A 116 13.34 7.89 5.03
N HIS A 117 12.65 8.84 4.39
CA HIS A 117 13.25 9.71 3.40
C HIS A 117 14.29 10.67 4.00
N GLN A 118 14.03 11.23 5.19
CA GLN A 118 15.01 12.04 5.93
C GLN A 118 16.27 11.25 6.26
N SER A 119 16.15 9.95 6.58
CA SER A 119 17.32 9.11 6.87
C SER A 119 18.27 8.99 5.67
N ALA A 120 17.76 8.95 4.44
CA ALA A 120 18.61 8.92 3.24
C ALA A 120 19.33 10.26 3.00
N ILE A 121 18.70 11.40 3.35
CA ILE A 121 19.35 12.71 3.31
C ILE A 121 20.49 12.72 4.32
N ALA A 122 20.25 12.29 5.56
CA ALA A 122 21.28 12.22 6.59
C ALA A 122 22.44 11.28 6.21
N ILE A 123 22.14 10.18 5.53
CA ILE A 123 23.17 9.28 4.98
C ILE A 123 23.98 10.01 3.90
N ASP A 124 23.35 10.67 2.94
CA ASP A 124 24.06 11.42 1.87
C ASP A 124 24.94 12.53 2.43
N GLU A 125 24.44 13.30 3.41
CA GLU A 125 25.18 14.38 4.06
C GLU A 125 26.39 13.89 4.87
N SER A 126 26.35 12.66 5.39
CA SER A 126 27.45 12.06 6.15
C SER A 126 28.30 11.07 5.34
N TRP A 127 27.95 10.85 4.08
CA TRP A 127 28.62 9.88 3.22
C TRP A 127 29.89 10.47 2.63
N GLU A 128 31.03 9.88 2.98
CA GLU A 128 32.30 10.12 2.33
C GLU A 128 32.82 8.82 1.73
N GLN A 129 33.31 8.89 0.50
CA GLN A 129 33.96 7.75 -0.14
C GLN A 129 35.20 7.33 0.66
N VAL A 130 35.32 6.04 0.90
CA VAL A 130 36.54 5.45 1.44
C VAL A 130 37.66 5.62 0.41
N GLN A 131 38.65 6.46 0.72
CA GLN A 131 39.85 6.60 -0.11
C GLN A 131 40.79 5.41 0.11
N LEU A 132 40.55 4.32 -0.64
CA LEU A 132 41.42 3.15 -0.63
C LEU A 132 42.83 3.53 -1.12
N GLY A 133 43.85 3.27 -0.29
CA GLY A 133 45.25 3.58 -0.58
C GLY A 133 45.74 4.97 -0.10
N LEU A 134 44.91 5.74 0.61
CA LEU A 134 45.35 6.98 1.26
C LEU A 134 46.48 6.73 2.26
N GLU A 135 46.42 5.62 3.00
CA GLU A 135 47.48 5.13 3.89
C GLU A 135 48.84 4.99 3.15
N LYS A 136 48.83 4.42 1.93
CA LYS A 136 50.04 4.17 1.14
C LYS A 136 50.61 5.48 0.60
N LYS A 137 49.75 6.42 0.19
CA LYS A 137 50.17 7.76 -0.23
C LYS A 137 50.72 8.59 0.94
N LEU A 138 50.09 8.52 2.12
CA LEU A 138 50.58 9.20 3.32
C LEU A 138 51.95 8.65 3.75
N HIS A 139 52.15 7.33 3.71
CA HIS A 139 53.45 6.71 3.97
C HIS A 139 54.56 7.13 2.98
N GLN A 140 54.23 7.45 1.73
CA GLN A 140 55.20 7.93 0.72
C GLN A 140 55.55 9.42 0.84
N ILE A 141 54.74 10.22 1.55
CA ILE A 141 54.96 11.66 1.71
C ILE A 141 55.71 11.98 3.02
N VAL A 142 55.62 11.09 4.03
CA VAL A 142 56.24 11.27 5.35
C VAL A 142 57.66 10.65 5.44
N LEU A 143 58.14 10.03 4.35
CA LEU A 143 59.52 9.53 4.17
C LEU A 143 60.25 10.34 3.10
#